data_AF-A0A1Q3PR66-F1
#
_entry.id   AF-A0A1Q3PR66-F1
#
_cell.length_a   1.000
_cell.length_b   1.000
_cell.length_c   1.000
_cell.angle_alpha   90.00
_cell.angle_beta   90.00
_cell.angle_gamma   90.00
#
_symmetry.space_group_name_H-M   'P 1'
#
loop_
_entity.id
_entity.type
_entity.pdbx_description
1 polymer ?
#
loop_
_entity_poly.entity_id
_entity_poly.type
_entity_poly.pdbx_seq_one_letter_code
_entity_poly.pdbx_strand_id
1 'polypeptide(L)'
;MLWRLHIRPDPKNGKTHDDVVSYCTENHVAGIGWPVAGNILTPSDYERAARSKYGVRVASIPFAYNPVIGEYIWARDKNGKYYLGRIRGNWFYSNDPLHLELDIPNQRACEWVRIGNEENVPGKIVACFRPAKTFQAIRDPQMEEFSKWAFSRVPSSNFLTEWLKEQRIDKKTFFNFIKADDCEDIVGLYLQKVKGYCLIPSSCKKATIGHEFILKHSITSQTAVAQVKQGGVELDERLRGNANHVFLFSTEGVVTSDSNDITVLTADELFDFVCQNKNLLPSRMDYWLHLLS
;
A
#
# COMPACT_ATOMS: atom_id res chain seq x y z
N MET A 1 5.97 -15.57 -2.91
CA MET A 1 5.58 -14.32 -3.60
C MET A 1 4.31 -13.77 -2.98
N LEU A 2 4.13 -12.45 -3.05
CA LEU A 2 2.92 -11.75 -2.67
C LEU A 2 2.22 -11.17 -3.90
N TRP A 3 0.89 -11.23 -3.94
CA TRP A 3 0.08 -10.76 -5.06
C TRP A 3 -0.89 -9.67 -4.65
N ARG A 4 -1.35 -8.88 -5.62
CA ARG A 4 -2.40 -7.88 -5.48
C ARG A 4 -3.46 -8.08 -6.55
N LEU A 5 -4.72 -8.13 -6.13
CA LEU A 5 -5.90 -8.25 -6.98
C LEU A 5 -6.88 -7.10 -6.69
N HIS A 6 -7.15 -6.27 -7.69
CA HIS A 6 -8.33 -5.42 -7.64
C HIS A 6 -9.57 -6.29 -7.86
N ILE A 7 -10.44 -6.34 -6.87
CA ILE A 7 -11.81 -6.81 -7.07
C ILE A 7 -12.53 -5.65 -7.76
N ARG A 8 -12.41 -5.57 -9.09
CA ARG A 8 -13.25 -4.69 -9.92
C ARG A 8 -13.85 -5.46 -11.09
N PRO A 9 -14.53 -6.59 -10.82
CA PRO A 9 -15.36 -7.22 -11.84
C PRO A 9 -16.47 -6.26 -12.27
N ASP A 10 -16.98 -6.47 -13.47
CA ASP A 10 -18.15 -5.76 -14.00
C ASP A 10 -19.38 -6.68 -13.95
N PRO A 11 -19.96 -6.89 -12.75
CA PRO A 11 -21.05 -7.83 -12.55
C PRO A 11 -22.29 -7.40 -13.36
N LYS A 12 -23.02 -8.39 -13.87
CA LYS A 12 -24.14 -8.24 -14.80
C LYS A 12 -25.46 -8.67 -14.16
N ASN A 13 -26.56 -8.46 -14.87
CA ASN A 13 -27.89 -8.96 -14.49
C ASN A 13 -28.33 -8.53 -13.08
N GLY A 14 -28.02 -7.28 -12.70
CA GLY A 14 -28.38 -6.71 -11.40
C GLY A 14 -27.46 -7.13 -10.24
N LYS A 15 -26.43 -7.94 -10.48
CA LYS A 15 -25.39 -8.24 -9.49
C LYS A 15 -24.54 -7.01 -9.21
N THR A 16 -24.13 -6.88 -7.95
CA THR A 16 -23.36 -5.75 -7.44
C THR A 16 -21.91 -6.15 -7.14
N HIS A 17 -21.08 -5.16 -6.86
CA HIS A 17 -19.72 -5.43 -6.44
C HIS A 17 -19.65 -6.17 -5.09
N ASP A 18 -20.57 -5.85 -4.18
CA ASP A 18 -20.65 -6.48 -2.87
C ASP A 18 -21.04 -7.97 -3.01
N ASP A 19 -21.91 -8.32 -3.97
CA ASP A 19 -22.22 -9.73 -4.27
C ASP A 19 -20.96 -10.51 -4.68
N VAL A 20 -20.06 -9.90 -5.45
CA VAL A 20 -18.81 -10.57 -5.86
C VAL A 20 -17.86 -10.74 -4.68
N VAL A 21 -17.74 -9.72 -3.82
CA VAL A 21 -16.92 -9.81 -2.60
C VAL A 21 -17.46 -10.91 -1.69
N SER A 22 -18.76 -10.89 -1.37
CA SER A 22 -19.42 -11.91 -0.54
C SER A 22 -19.21 -13.31 -1.11
N TYR A 23 -19.48 -13.50 -2.40
CA TYR A 23 -19.29 -14.79 -3.07
C TYR A 23 -17.85 -15.28 -2.93
N CYS A 24 -16.87 -14.43 -3.22
CA CYS A 24 -15.45 -14.79 -3.14
C CYS A 24 -15.02 -15.16 -1.72
N THR A 25 -15.48 -14.42 -0.72
CA THR A 25 -15.13 -14.68 0.69
C THR A 25 -15.81 -15.92 1.24
N GLU A 26 -17.10 -16.13 0.95
CA GLU A 26 -17.92 -17.22 1.50
C GLU A 26 -17.61 -18.55 0.82
N ASN A 27 -17.33 -18.54 -0.49
CA ASN A 27 -17.01 -19.75 -1.26
C ASN A 27 -15.51 -20.02 -1.35
N HIS A 28 -14.69 -19.24 -0.64
CA HIS A 28 -13.24 -19.38 -0.60
C HIS A 28 -12.61 -19.42 -2.00
N VAL A 29 -12.90 -18.40 -2.82
CA VAL A 29 -12.33 -18.24 -4.16
C VAL A 29 -11.74 -16.86 -4.39
N ALA A 30 -10.62 -16.80 -5.09
CA ALA A 30 -10.11 -15.58 -5.70
C ALA A 30 -10.52 -15.60 -7.18
N GLY A 31 -11.31 -14.60 -7.59
CA GLY A 31 -11.88 -14.51 -8.93
C GLY A 31 -11.42 -13.27 -9.70
N ILE A 32 -11.24 -13.42 -11.01
CA ILE A 32 -11.02 -12.30 -11.94
C ILE A 32 -11.81 -12.51 -13.24
N GLY A 33 -12.24 -11.41 -13.84
CA GLY A 33 -13.02 -11.35 -15.08
C GLY A 33 -12.31 -11.90 -16.32
N TRP A 34 -12.76 -11.41 -17.49
CA TRP A 34 -12.29 -11.78 -18.83
C TRP A 34 -12.83 -13.14 -19.34
N PRO A 35 -14.17 -13.28 -19.48
CA PRO A 35 -14.79 -14.50 -19.97
C PRO A 35 -14.50 -14.76 -21.45
N VAL A 36 -14.17 -16.00 -21.79
CA VAL A 36 -14.01 -16.51 -23.15
C VAL A 36 -15.03 -17.62 -23.42
N ALA A 37 -15.30 -17.88 -24.70
CA ALA A 37 -16.14 -19.00 -25.09
C ALA A 37 -15.29 -20.28 -25.27
N GLY A 38 -15.92 -21.44 -25.11
CA GLY A 38 -15.31 -22.74 -25.39
C GLY A 38 -14.97 -23.56 -24.14
N ASN A 39 -14.45 -24.76 -24.39
CA ASN A 39 -14.01 -25.66 -23.33
C ASN A 39 -12.58 -25.30 -22.90
N ILE A 40 -12.46 -24.63 -21.75
CA ILE A 40 -11.18 -24.14 -21.22
C ILE A 40 -10.76 -25.05 -20.07
N LEU A 41 -9.70 -25.82 -20.28
CA LEU A 41 -9.19 -26.77 -19.28
C LEU A 41 -7.85 -26.35 -18.69
N THR A 42 -7.04 -25.60 -19.46
CA THR A 42 -5.69 -25.20 -19.05
C THR A 42 -5.46 -23.70 -19.19
N PRO A 43 -4.48 -23.13 -18.46
CA PRO A 43 -4.06 -21.75 -18.66
C PRO A 43 -3.66 -21.44 -20.12
N SER A 44 -3.13 -22.43 -20.85
CA SER A 44 -2.75 -22.28 -22.26
C SER A 44 -3.98 -22.19 -23.18
N ASP A 45 -5.01 -23.01 -22.95
CA ASP A 45 -6.28 -22.91 -23.67
C ASP A 45 -6.92 -21.55 -23.45
N TYR A 46 -6.93 -21.09 -22.19
CA TYR A 46 -7.44 -19.78 -21.82
C TYR A 46 -6.66 -18.66 -22.50
N GLU A 47 -5.33 -18.70 -22.47
CA GLU A 47 -4.50 -17.67 -23.08
C GLU A 47 -4.75 -17.57 -24.59
N ARG A 48 -4.86 -18.70 -25.29
CA ARG A 48 -5.19 -18.73 -26.73
C ARG A 48 -6.55 -18.08 -26.99
N ALA A 49 -7.58 -18.46 -26.23
CA ALA A 49 -8.93 -17.92 -26.37
C ALA A 49 -9.00 -16.41 -26.00
N ALA A 50 -8.32 -16.00 -24.93
CA ALA A 50 -8.28 -14.62 -24.47
C ALA A 50 -7.55 -13.73 -25.48
N ARG A 51 -6.43 -14.18 -26.04
CA ARG A 51 -5.70 -13.45 -27.08
C ARG A 51 -6.54 -13.29 -28.35
N SER A 52 -7.24 -14.36 -28.77
CA SER A 52 -8.13 -14.31 -29.92
C SER A 52 -9.30 -13.34 -29.71
N LYS A 53 -9.88 -13.29 -28.51
CA LYS A 53 -11.04 -12.44 -28.20
C LYS A 53 -10.68 -10.97 -27.95
N TYR A 54 -9.61 -10.72 -27.19
CA TYR A 54 -9.31 -9.38 -26.67
C TYR A 54 -8.17 -8.67 -27.40
N GLY A 55 -7.39 -9.37 -28.23
CA GLY A 55 -6.27 -8.79 -29.00
C GLY A 55 -5.09 -8.30 -28.15
N VAL A 56 -5.21 -8.29 -26.83
CA VAL A 56 -4.20 -7.81 -25.88
C VAL A 56 -3.97 -8.83 -24.76
N ARG A 57 -2.84 -8.70 -24.06
CA ARG A 57 -2.57 -9.51 -22.87
C ARG A 57 -3.37 -8.97 -21.68
N VAL A 58 -4.40 -9.72 -21.30
CA VAL A 58 -5.31 -9.38 -20.20
C VAL A 58 -4.76 -9.85 -18.84
N ALA A 59 -5.22 -9.23 -17.75
CA ALA A 59 -4.71 -9.47 -16.39
C ALA A 59 -5.03 -10.87 -15.82
N SER A 60 -6.06 -11.53 -16.34
CA SER A 60 -6.42 -12.91 -16.02
C SER A 60 -5.39 -13.93 -16.51
N ILE A 61 -4.61 -13.64 -17.57
CA ILE A 61 -3.53 -14.52 -18.05
C ILE A 61 -2.44 -14.69 -16.97
N PRO A 62 -1.77 -13.65 -16.46
CA PRO A 62 -0.80 -13.83 -15.38
C PRO A 62 -1.42 -14.38 -14.09
N PHE A 63 -2.70 -14.12 -13.82
CA PHE A 63 -3.42 -14.77 -12.70
C PHE A 63 -3.57 -16.28 -12.91
N ALA A 64 -3.80 -16.73 -14.14
CA ALA A 64 -3.89 -18.15 -14.48
C ALA A 64 -2.56 -18.89 -14.34
N TYR A 65 -1.43 -18.24 -14.65
CA TYR A 65 -0.12 -18.89 -14.61
C TYR A 65 0.64 -18.74 -13.28
N ASN A 66 0.59 -17.58 -12.64
CA ASN A 66 1.69 -17.22 -11.74
C ASN A 66 1.49 -17.58 -10.26
N PRO A 67 0.32 -17.33 -9.63
CA PRO A 67 0.13 -17.71 -8.24
C PRO A 67 0.25 -19.22 -8.04
N VAL A 68 1.01 -19.61 -7.03
CA VAL A 68 1.08 -21.01 -6.60
C VAL A 68 0.44 -21.21 -5.23
N ILE A 69 0.09 -22.45 -4.92
CA ILE A 69 -0.53 -22.83 -3.64
C ILE A 69 0.39 -22.41 -2.49
N GLY A 70 -0.20 -21.81 -1.46
CA GLY A 70 0.50 -21.33 -0.27
C GLY A 70 0.91 -19.85 -0.31
N GLU A 71 0.87 -19.21 -1.48
CA GLU A 71 1.14 -17.77 -1.63
C GLU A 71 -0.05 -16.91 -1.20
N TYR A 72 0.23 -15.61 -1.01
CA TYR A 72 -0.75 -14.66 -0.48
C TYR A 72 -1.19 -13.65 -1.54
N ILE A 73 -2.42 -13.19 -1.43
CA ILE A 73 -3.02 -12.22 -2.34
C ILE A 73 -3.81 -11.17 -1.57
N TRP A 74 -3.44 -9.91 -1.72
CA TRP A 74 -4.21 -8.79 -1.19
C TRP A 74 -5.33 -8.41 -2.15
N ALA A 75 -6.48 -8.09 -1.59
CA ALA A 75 -7.61 -7.53 -2.31
C ALA A 75 -8.19 -6.31 -1.59
N ARG A 76 -8.83 -5.43 -2.37
CA ARG A 76 -9.51 -4.23 -1.88
C ARG A 76 -10.86 -4.08 -2.58
N ASP A 77 -11.92 -3.89 -1.81
CA ASP A 77 -13.25 -3.60 -2.34
C ASP A 77 -13.45 -2.11 -2.65
N LYS A 78 -14.59 -1.77 -3.28
CA LYS A 78 -14.95 -0.38 -3.60
C LYS A 78 -15.18 0.50 -2.36
N ASN A 79 -15.49 -0.10 -1.21
CA ASN A 79 -15.69 0.58 0.07
C ASN A 79 -14.37 0.83 0.82
N GLY A 80 -13.23 0.44 0.25
CA GLY A 80 -11.91 0.63 0.85
C GLY A 80 -11.55 -0.38 1.94
N LYS A 81 -12.27 -1.50 2.03
CA LYS A 81 -11.89 -2.59 2.92
C LYS A 81 -10.88 -3.51 2.25
N TYR A 82 -9.91 -3.95 3.03
CA TYR A 82 -8.84 -4.83 2.60
C TYR A 82 -9.06 -6.25 3.11
N TYR A 83 -8.74 -7.19 2.22
CA TYR A 83 -8.80 -8.62 2.45
C TYR A 83 -7.46 -9.24 2.10
N LEU A 84 -7.06 -10.23 2.87
CA LEU A 84 -5.86 -11.01 2.61
C LEU A 84 -6.25 -12.46 2.37
N GLY A 85 -5.85 -12.97 1.22
CA GLY A 85 -6.14 -14.32 0.77
C GLY A 85 -4.91 -15.20 0.80
N ARG A 86 -5.08 -16.49 1.09
CA ARG A 86 -4.07 -17.53 0.88
C ARG A 86 -4.53 -18.49 -0.21
N ILE A 87 -3.73 -18.63 -1.26
CA ILE A 87 -4.03 -19.50 -2.40
C ILE A 87 -4.00 -20.96 -1.93
N ARG A 88 -5.11 -21.68 -2.13
CA ARG A 88 -5.30 -23.09 -1.76
C ARG A 88 -5.36 -24.03 -2.95
N GLY A 89 -5.60 -23.52 -4.15
CA GLY A 89 -5.77 -24.34 -5.34
C GLY A 89 -5.13 -23.75 -6.60
N ASN A 90 -4.98 -24.63 -7.59
CA ASN A 90 -4.61 -24.24 -8.93
C ASN A 90 -5.73 -23.42 -9.59
N TRP A 91 -5.38 -22.72 -10.66
CA TRP A 91 -6.35 -21.99 -11.46
C TRP A 91 -7.29 -22.96 -12.18
N PHE A 92 -8.55 -22.55 -12.30
CA PHE A 92 -9.53 -23.16 -13.19
C PHE A 92 -10.41 -22.09 -13.83
N TYR A 93 -11.01 -22.44 -14.96
CA TYR A 93 -11.98 -21.60 -15.65
C TYR A 93 -13.38 -22.14 -15.42
N SER A 94 -14.31 -21.27 -15.02
CA SER A 94 -15.70 -21.62 -14.78
C SER A 94 -16.63 -21.04 -15.85
N ASN A 95 -17.39 -21.94 -16.48
CA ASN A 95 -18.52 -21.60 -17.34
C ASN A 95 -19.86 -21.55 -16.59
N ASP A 96 -19.86 -21.72 -15.26
CA ASP A 96 -21.07 -21.54 -14.46
C ASP A 96 -21.71 -20.16 -14.76
N PRO A 97 -23.01 -20.11 -15.09
CA PRO A 97 -23.72 -18.86 -15.37
C PRO A 97 -23.55 -17.81 -14.28
N LEU A 98 -23.57 -18.20 -13.00
CA LEU A 98 -23.39 -17.28 -11.87
C LEU A 98 -21.99 -16.65 -11.89
N HIS A 99 -20.94 -17.42 -12.22
CA HIS A 99 -19.57 -16.90 -12.25
C HIS A 99 -19.34 -15.96 -13.42
N LEU A 100 -20.05 -16.17 -14.53
CA LEU A 100 -20.06 -15.25 -15.66
C LEU A 100 -20.83 -13.96 -15.35
N GLU A 101 -21.95 -14.05 -14.61
CA GLU A 101 -22.69 -12.90 -14.11
C GLU A 101 -21.90 -12.07 -13.09
N LEU A 102 -21.15 -12.72 -12.21
CA LEU A 102 -20.27 -12.05 -11.24
C LEU A 102 -18.94 -11.57 -11.87
N ASP A 103 -18.71 -11.82 -13.16
CA ASP A 103 -17.47 -11.53 -13.90
C ASP A 103 -16.21 -12.05 -13.17
N ILE A 104 -16.27 -13.31 -12.76
CA ILE A 104 -15.18 -14.06 -12.11
C ILE A 104 -14.99 -15.47 -12.71
N PRO A 105 -14.95 -15.66 -14.03
CA PRO A 105 -14.77 -16.99 -14.60
C PRO A 105 -13.38 -17.57 -14.36
N ASN A 106 -12.34 -16.73 -14.17
CA ASN A 106 -11.01 -17.19 -13.83
C ASN A 106 -10.86 -17.25 -12.32
N GLN A 107 -10.73 -18.47 -11.77
CA GLN A 107 -10.77 -18.66 -10.32
C GLN A 107 -9.61 -19.49 -9.80
N ARG A 108 -9.32 -19.30 -8.52
CA ARG A 108 -8.45 -20.14 -7.70
C ARG A 108 -9.10 -20.33 -6.33
N ALA A 109 -9.02 -21.53 -5.76
CA ALA A 109 -9.39 -21.70 -4.36
C ALA A 109 -8.48 -20.81 -3.50
N CYS A 110 -9.09 -20.03 -2.60
CA CYS A 110 -8.44 -19.00 -1.82
C CYS A 110 -9.18 -18.82 -0.49
N GLU A 111 -8.49 -19.02 0.62
CA GLU A 111 -9.03 -18.73 1.93
C GLU A 111 -8.84 -17.24 2.21
N TRP A 112 -9.88 -16.54 2.62
CA TRP A 112 -9.85 -15.09 2.82
C TRP A 112 -10.00 -14.71 4.28
N VAL A 113 -9.29 -13.66 4.66
CA VAL A 113 -9.48 -12.97 5.93
C VAL A 113 -9.67 -11.48 5.71
N ARG A 114 -10.58 -10.88 6.48
CA ARG A 114 -10.81 -9.43 6.45
C ARG A 114 -9.81 -8.75 7.38
N ILE A 115 -9.03 -7.81 6.84
CA ILE A 115 -8.00 -7.10 7.60
C ILE A 115 -8.54 -5.80 8.19
N GLY A 116 -9.29 -5.03 7.41
CA GLY A 116 -9.83 -3.76 7.88
C GLY A 116 -9.84 -2.70 6.80
N ASN A 117 -9.48 -1.47 7.16
CA ASN A 117 -9.38 -0.33 6.26
C ASN A 117 -7.90 -0.04 5.93
N GLU A 118 -7.63 1.12 5.34
CA GLU A 118 -6.28 1.56 4.98
C GLU A 118 -5.33 1.72 6.18
N GLU A 119 -5.84 1.99 7.38
CA GLU A 119 -5.04 2.24 8.60
C GLU A 119 -4.44 0.94 9.14
N ASN A 120 -5.03 -0.21 8.80
CA ASN A 120 -4.57 -1.54 9.23
C ASN A 120 -3.60 -2.18 8.22
N VAL A 121 -3.24 -1.49 7.14
CA VAL A 121 -2.50 -2.05 6.01
C VAL A 121 -1.24 -1.23 5.74
N PRO A 122 -0.06 -1.86 5.60
CA PRO A 122 1.18 -1.14 5.33
C PRO A 122 1.07 -0.23 4.09
N GLY A 123 1.64 0.96 4.19
CA GLY A 123 1.58 1.99 3.14
C GLY A 123 2.06 1.51 1.78
N LYS A 124 3.06 0.62 1.72
CA LYS A 124 3.52 -0.01 0.47
C LYS A 124 2.46 -0.90 -0.18
N ILE A 125 1.70 -1.67 0.61
CA ILE A 125 0.58 -2.48 0.11
C ILE A 125 -0.55 -1.54 -0.36
N VAL A 126 -0.90 -0.52 0.41
CA VAL A 126 -1.89 0.51 0.03
C VAL A 126 -1.52 1.18 -1.29
N ALA A 127 -0.27 1.61 -1.43
CA ALA A 127 0.25 2.23 -2.64
C ALA A 127 0.15 1.31 -3.86
N CYS A 128 0.28 -0.01 -3.66
CA CYS A 128 0.04 -0.97 -4.71
C CYS A 128 -1.38 -0.88 -5.25
N PHE A 129 -2.42 -0.40 -4.55
CA PHE A 129 -3.78 -0.29 -5.11
C PHE A 129 -4.06 1.04 -5.86
N ARG A 130 -3.05 1.90 -6.04
CA ARG A 130 -3.17 3.15 -6.83
C ARG A 130 -3.15 2.94 -8.35
N PRO A 131 -2.25 2.10 -8.93
CA PRO A 131 -2.23 1.85 -10.37
C PRO A 131 -3.48 1.10 -10.86
N ALA A 132 -3.90 1.37 -12.11
CA ALA A 132 -5.11 0.77 -12.69
C ALA A 132 -5.03 -0.74 -13.00
N LYS A 133 -3.82 -1.33 -12.99
CA LYS A 133 -3.60 -2.74 -13.34
C LYS A 133 -4.37 -3.66 -12.39
N THR A 134 -5.20 -4.57 -12.90
CA THR A 134 -6.07 -5.42 -12.05
C THR A 134 -5.29 -6.41 -11.18
N PHE A 135 -4.25 -7.07 -11.73
CA PHE A 135 -3.49 -8.10 -11.03
C PHE A 135 -1.98 -7.88 -11.18
N GLN A 136 -1.22 -7.93 -10.07
CA GLN A 136 0.24 -7.82 -10.11
C GLN A 136 0.93 -8.46 -8.90
N ALA A 137 2.23 -8.73 -9.01
CA ALA A 137 3.06 -9.10 -7.87
C ALA A 137 3.40 -7.88 -7.01
N ILE A 138 3.45 -8.07 -5.70
CA ILE A 138 4.11 -7.17 -4.74
C ILE A 138 5.45 -7.80 -4.40
N ARG A 139 6.55 -7.13 -4.79
CA ARG A 139 7.91 -7.64 -4.61
C ARG A 139 8.59 -6.91 -3.46
N ASP A 140 8.21 -7.27 -2.25
CA ASP A 140 8.81 -6.73 -1.03
C ASP A 140 8.83 -7.84 0.04
N PRO A 141 10.01 -8.33 0.45
CA PRO A 141 10.12 -9.42 1.43
C PRO A 141 9.45 -9.10 2.76
N GLN A 142 9.52 -7.84 3.21
CA GLN A 142 8.92 -7.41 4.47
C GLN A 142 7.39 -7.40 4.38
N MET A 143 6.83 -7.01 3.22
CA MET A 143 5.39 -7.11 2.99
C MET A 143 4.92 -8.56 2.89
N GLU A 144 5.75 -9.46 2.34
CA GLU A 144 5.43 -10.90 2.32
C GLU A 144 5.41 -11.48 3.73
N GLU A 145 6.40 -11.13 4.57
CA GLU A 145 6.46 -11.54 5.97
C GLU A 145 5.28 -11.00 6.78
N PHE A 146 4.97 -9.71 6.64
CA PHE A 146 3.78 -9.10 7.23
C PHE A 146 2.51 -9.83 6.81
N SER A 147 2.37 -10.19 5.53
CA SER A 147 1.19 -10.90 5.03
C SER A 147 1.07 -12.31 5.62
N LYS A 148 2.17 -13.06 5.73
CA LYS A 148 2.18 -14.37 6.40
C LYS A 148 1.67 -14.25 7.82
N TRP A 149 2.18 -13.27 8.55
CA TRP A 149 1.77 -12.99 9.92
C TRP A 149 0.30 -12.57 10.01
N ALA A 150 -0.12 -11.59 9.21
CA ALA A 150 -1.49 -11.06 9.21
C ALA A 150 -2.53 -12.13 8.87
N PHE A 151 -2.20 -13.06 7.98
CA PHE A 151 -3.08 -14.18 7.64
C PHE A 151 -3.17 -15.23 8.76
N SER A 152 -2.06 -15.48 9.46
CA SER A 152 -2.01 -16.49 10.54
C SER A 152 -2.88 -16.14 11.76
N ARG A 153 -3.34 -14.89 11.88
CA ARG A 153 -4.11 -14.40 13.01
C ARG A 153 -5.34 -13.61 12.55
N VAL A 154 -6.52 -14.25 12.52
CA VAL A 154 -7.83 -13.58 12.45
C VAL A 154 -8.80 -14.21 13.44
N PRO A 155 -9.54 -13.43 14.26
CA PRO A 155 -9.18 -12.22 14.97
C PRO A 155 -9.35 -12.43 16.50
N SER A 156 -8.30 -12.31 17.27
CA SER A 156 -8.42 -11.94 18.69
C SER A 156 -7.59 -10.69 18.93
N SER A 157 -8.28 -9.64 19.36
CA SER A 157 -7.79 -8.26 19.50
C SER A 157 -6.53 -8.11 20.37
N ASN A 158 -6.17 -9.13 21.15
CA ASN A 158 -5.08 -9.06 22.12
C ASN A 158 -3.73 -9.54 21.58
N PHE A 159 -3.69 -10.11 20.37
CA PHE A 159 -2.52 -10.84 19.89
C PHE A 159 -1.65 -10.07 18.88
N LEU A 160 -2.18 -9.03 18.23
CA LEU A 160 -1.38 -8.14 17.39
C LEU A 160 -0.15 -7.62 18.16
N THR A 161 -0.38 -7.31 19.44
CA THR A 161 0.59 -6.82 20.41
C THR A 161 1.74 -7.79 20.68
N GLU A 162 1.55 -9.12 20.56
CA GLU A 162 2.59 -10.10 20.93
C GLU A 162 3.68 -10.29 19.87
N TRP A 163 3.33 -10.49 18.60
CA TRP A 163 4.34 -10.59 17.53
C TRP A 163 5.11 -9.29 17.36
N LEU A 164 4.45 -8.16 17.57
CA LEU A 164 5.06 -6.84 17.44
C LEU A 164 5.96 -6.51 18.64
N LYS A 165 5.64 -7.02 19.83
CA LYS A 165 6.55 -7.06 20.98
C LYS A 165 7.75 -7.96 20.72
N GLU A 166 7.55 -9.13 20.11
CA GLU A 166 8.63 -10.08 19.77
C GLU A 166 9.57 -9.53 18.68
N GLN A 167 9.04 -8.84 17.67
CA GLN A 167 9.82 -8.29 16.56
C GLN A 167 10.46 -6.94 16.88
N ARG A 168 10.00 -6.22 17.92
CA ARG A 168 10.37 -4.82 18.23
C ARG A 168 10.38 -3.99 16.95
N ILE A 169 9.23 -3.45 16.53
CA ILE A 169 9.20 -2.56 15.36
C ILE A 169 10.31 -1.52 15.51
N ASP A 170 11.36 -1.70 14.71
CA ASP A 170 12.48 -0.79 14.67
C ASP A 170 12.13 0.39 13.76
N LYS A 171 12.96 1.43 13.81
CA LYS A 171 12.79 2.62 12.97
C LYS A 171 12.56 2.27 11.49
N LYS A 172 13.29 1.28 10.99
CA LYS A 172 13.24 0.86 9.59
C LYS A 172 11.87 0.27 9.25
N THR A 173 11.38 -0.62 10.10
CA THR A 173 10.06 -1.26 9.94
C THR A 173 8.95 -0.23 10.06
N PHE A 174 9.03 0.70 11.02
CA PHE A 174 8.05 1.77 11.18
C PHE A 174 7.92 2.61 9.91
N PHE A 175 9.03 3.17 9.40
CA PHE A 175 9.01 4.01 8.20
C PHE A 175 8.59 3.25 6.94
N ASN A 176 8.78 1.93 6.89
CA ASN A 176 8.29 1.08 5.80
C ASN A 176 6.79 0.78 5.87
N PHE A 177 6.18 0.89 7.05
CA PHE A 177 4.77 0.53 7.28
C PHE A 177 3.84 1.73 7.17
N ILE A 178 4.29 2.93 7.56
CA ILE A 178 3.51 4.15 7.40
C ILE A 178 3.41 4.59 5.92
N LYS A 179 2.39 5.39 5.59
CA LYS A 179 2.23 5.95 4.25
C LYS A 179 3.20 7.11 4.00
N ALA A 180 3.40 7.46 2.73
CA ALA A 180 4.17 8.64 2.34
C ALA A 180 3.62 9.91 3.02
N ASP A 181 2.31 10.11 2.95
CA ASP A 181 1.62 11.25 3.58
C ASP A 181 1.77 11.25 5.12
N ASP A 182 1.87 10.09 5.77
CA ASP A 182 2.12 10.00 7.22
C ASP A 182 3.57 10.41 7.55
N CYS A 183 4.52 10.06 6.68
CA CYS A 183 5.91 10.47 6.78
C CYS A 183 6.07 11.99 6.61
N GLU A 184 5.32 12.57 5.66
CA GLU A 184 5.24 14.02 5.45
C GLU A 184 4.70 14.74 6.69
N ASP A 185 3.63 14.21 7.31
CA ASP A 185 3.07 14.76 8.55
C ASP A 185 4.08 14.72 9.70
N ILE A 186 4.84 13.63 9.87
CA ILE A 186 5.89 13.53 10.89
C ILE A 186 6.93 14.65 10.69
N VAL A 187 7.43 14.84 9.47
CA VAL A 187 8.42 15.88 9.17
C VAL A 187 7.83 17.26 9.42
N GLY A 188 6.60 17.52 8.95
CA GLY A 188 5.92 18.80 9.14
C GLY A 188 5.70 19.13 10.63
N LEU A 189 5.29 18.16 11.43
CA LEU A 189 5.10 18.31 12.87
C LEU A 189 6.42 18.50 13.61
N TYR A 190 7.46 17.76 13.23
CA TYR A 190 8.81 17.90 13.78
C TYR A 190 9.37 19.31 13.54
N LEU A 191 9.31 19.81 12.31
CA LEU A 191 9.80 21.16 11.97
C LEU A 191 9.04 22.26 12.72
N GLN A 192 7.73 22.07 12.96
CA GLN A 192 6.95 23.02 13.73
C GLN A 192 7.29 22.99 15.22
N LYS A 193 7.29 21.79 15.82
CA LYS A 193 7.46 21.60 17.27
C LYS A 193 8.89 21.81 17.74
N VAL A 194 9.87 21.33 16.98
CA VAL A 194 11.29 21.26 17.38
C VAL A 194 12.12 22.36 16.73
N LYS A 195 11.85 22.71 15.46
CA LYS A 195 12.64 23.71 14.72
C LYS A 195 11.99 25.10 14.68
N GLY A 196 10.81 25.30 15.28
CA GLY A 196 10.18 26.63 15.44
C GLY A 196 9.56 27.21 14.17
N TYR A 197 9.32 26.37 13.15
CA TYR A 197 8.67 26.77 11.92
C TYR A 197 7.13 26.76 12.03
N CYS A 198 6.46 27.49 11.15
CA CYS A 198 5.02 27.45 10.97
C CYS A 198 4.72 26.97 9.55
N LEU A 199 3.88 25.94 9.41
CA LEU A 199 3.46 25.41 8.11
C LEU A 199 2.56 26.42 7.40
N ILE A 200 2.71 26.57 6.08
CA ILE A 200 1.82 27.37 5.24
C ILE A 200 0.81 26.44 4.55
N PRO A 201 -0.46 26.35 5.02
CA PRO A 201 -1.38 25.29 4.56
C PRO A 201 -1.70 25.36 3.06
N SER A 202 -1.71 26.56 2.49
CA SER A 202 -1.99 26.77 1.06
C SER A 202 -0.94 26.15 0.13
N SER A 203 0.26 25.84 0.65
CA SER A 203 1.38 25.26 -0.12
C SER A 203 1.33 23.74 -0.26
N CYS A 204 0.53 23.04 0.56
CA CYS A 204 0.47 21.57 0.64
C CYS A 204 -0.32 20.92 -0.51
N LYS A 205 -0.41 21.57 -1.68
CA LYS A 205 -1.18 21.08 -2.83
C LYS A 205 -0.30 20.23 -3.74
N LYS A 206 -0.85 19.13 -4.27
CA LYS A 206 -0.20 18.19 -5.20
C LYS A 206 0.40 18.81 -6.48
N ALA A 207 0.15 20.08 -6.75
CA ALA A 207 0.62 20.79 -7.94
C ALA A 207 1.98 21.50 -7.73
N THR A 208 2.52 21.53 -6.51
CA THR A 208 3.77 22.22 -6.22
C THR A 208 4.95 21.34 -6.65
N ILE A 209 5.74 21.83 -7.61
CA ILE A 209 6.86 21.07 -8.18
C ILE A 209 7.99 21.00 -7.14
N GLY A 210 8.27 19.79 -6.65
CA GLY A 210 9.54 19.42 -5.99
C GLY A 210 9.56 19.38 -4.46
N HIS A 211 8.62 20.00 -3.75
CA HIS A 211 8.58 20.00 -2.27
C HIS A 211 7.16 19.73 -1.75
N GLU A 212 7.07 19.11 -0.57
CA GLU A 212 5.79 18.65 0.00
C GLU A 212 5.05 19.82 0.69
N PHE A 213 5.79 20.76 1.28
CA PHE A 213 5.22 21.96 1.91
C PHE A 213 6.24 23.10 2.11
N ILE A 214 5.73 24.32 2.23
CA ILE A 214 6.46 25.56 2.56
C ILE A 214 6.22 25.89 4.03
N LEU A 215 7.28 26.33 4.72
CA LEU A 215 7.23 26.80 6.10
C LEU A 215 7.86 28.19 6.26
N LYS A 216 7.52 28.87 7.35
CA LYS A 216 8.13 30.15 7.75
C LYS A 216 8.55 30.11 9.21
N HIS A 217 9.78 30.48 9.52
CA HIS A 217 10.27 30.47 10.90
C HIS A 217 9.55 31.56 11.72
N SER A 218 9.06 31.20 12.90
CA SER A 218 8.18 32.06 13.70
C SER A 218 8.85 33.34 14.21
N ILE A 219 10.17 33.32 14.38
CA ILE A 219 10.95 34.45 14.90
C ILE A 219 11.68 35.20 13.77
N THR A 220 12.41 34.47 12.93
CA THR A 220 13.31 35.06 11.92
C THR A 220 12.61 35.38 10.60
N SER A 221 11.37 34.94 10.41
CA SER A 221 10.63 35.05 9.15
C SER A 221 11.29 34.37 7.94
N GLN A 222 12.39 33.63 8.12
CA GLN A 222 13.04 32.87 7.06
C GLN A 222 12.10 31.79 6.52
N THR A 223 12.06 31.67 5.19
CA THR A 223 11.29 30.63 4.51
C THR A 223 12.07 29.32 4.47
N ALA A 224 11.35 28.21 4.58
CA ALA A 224 11.91 26.88 4.36
C ALA A 224 11.00 26.04 3.46
N VAL A 225 11.60 25.09 2.76
CA VAL A 225 10.90 24.02 2.04
C VAL A 225 11.34 22.67 2.57
N ALA A 226 10.43 21.68 2.57
CA ALA A 226 10.76 20.31 2.92
C ALA A 226 10.54 19.36 1.74
N GLN A 227 11.51 18.47 1.50
CA GLN A 227 11.37 17.35 0.59
C GLN A 227 11.46 16.05 1.37
N VAL A 228 10.41 15.24 1.27
CA VAL A 228 10.27 13.96 1.95
C VAL A 228 10.19 12.88 0.90
N LYS A 229 11.03 11.85 1.00
CA LYS A 229 10.98 10.68 0.12
C LYS A 229 11.01 9.40 0.95
N GLN A 230 10.18 8.43 0.56
CA GLN A 230 10.30 7.07 1.05
C GLN A 230 11.16 6.25 0.08
N GLY A 231 12.14 5.51 0.60
CA GLY A 231 13.07 4.68 -0.17
C GLY A 231 14.34 5.41 -0.64
N GLY A 232 15.22 4.72 -1.37
CA GLY A 232 16.50 5.23 -1.86
C GLY A 232 16.41 6.19 -3.07
N VAL A 233 15.49 7.14 -3.05
CA VAL A 233 15.30 8.12 -4.12
C VAL A 233 16.31 9.25 -3.98
N GLU A 234 17.05 9.55 -5.05
CA GLU A 234 17.91 10.74 -5.13
C GLU A 234 17.07 12.01 -5.02
N LEU A 235 17.51 12.95 -4.19
CA LEU A 235 16.81 14.21 -3.96
C LEU A 235 17.12 15.21 -5.06
N ASP A 236 16.13 16.04 -5.39
CA ASP A 236 16.22 16.96 -6.51
C ASP A 236 16.88 18.27 -6.07
N GLU A 237 18.09 18.56 -6.57
CA GLU A 237 18.81 19.80 -6.28
C GLU A 237 18.08 21.06 -6.78
N ARG A 238 17.01 20.91 -7.60
CA ARG A 238 16.16 22.01 -8.08
C ARG A 238 15.46 22.82 -6.98
N LEU A 239 15.51 22.39 -5.73
CA LEU A 239 14.99 23.17 -4.60
C LEU A 239 15.90 24.31 -4.15
N ARG A 240 17.18 24.28 -4.56
CA ARG A 240 18.14 25.35 -4.25
C ARG A 240 17.64 26.68 -4.82
N GLY A 241 17.49 27.68 -3.95
CA GLY A 241 17.04 29.04 -4.32
C GLY A 241 15.54 29.30 -4.17
N ASN A 242 14.71 28.28 -3.88
CA ASN A 242 13.26 28.47 -3.68
C ASN A 242 12.89 28.98 -2.28
N ALA A 243 13.80 28.86 -1.31
CA ALA A 243 13.62 29.30 0.07
C ALA A 243 14.96 29.63 0.72
N ASN A 244 14.92 30.26 1.90
CA ASN A 244 16.14 30.52 2.68
C ASN A 244 16.77 29.23 3.24
N HIS A 245 15.97 28.18 3.45
CA HIS A 245 16.43 26.90 3.99
C HIS A 245 15.72 25.71 3.33
N VAL A 246 16.41 24.59 3.20
CA VAL A 246 15.86 23.35 2.63
C VAL A 246 16.04 22.21 3.63
N PHE A 247 14.94 21.56 4.00
CA PHE A 247 14.96 20.32 4.77
C PHE A 247 14.77 19.12 3.86
N LEU A 248 15.63 18.13 4.01
CA LEU A 248 15.63 16.92 3.20
C LEU A 248 15.50 15.69 4.09
N PHE A 249 14.56 14.80 3.78
CA PHE A 249 14.44 13.53 4.46
C PHE A 249 14.24 12.38 3.48
N SER A 250 14.99 11.29 3.68
CA SER A 250 14.77 10.02 3.01
C SER A 250 14.78 8.87 4.03
N THR A 251 13.83 7.95 3.92
CA THR A 251 13.73 6.82 4.86
C THR A 251 14.83 5.77 4.67
N GLU A 252 15.33 5.59 3.45
CA GLU A 252 16.35 4.58 3.10
C GLU A 252 17.49 5.14 2.24
N GLY A 253 17.43 6.42 1.83
CA GLY A 253 18.46 7.07 1.03
C GLY A 253 19.57 7.69 1.89
N VAL A 254 20.80 7.63 1.39
CA VAL A 254 21.90 8.45 1.90
C VAL A 254 21.76 9.83 1.28
N VAL A 255 21.44 10.82 2.11
CA VAL A 255 21.36 12.21 1.69
C VAL A 255 22.52 12.93 2.34
N THR A 256 23.42 13.45 1.51
CA THR A 256 24.54 14.28 1.97
C THR A 256 24.46 15.63 1.30
N SER A 257 24.65 16.69 2.06
CA SER A 257 24.77 18.04 1.53
C SER A 257 25.82 18.80 2.32
N ASP A 258 26.73 19.45 1.60
CA ASP A 258 27.78 20.29 2.17
C ASP A 258 27.35 21.78 2.24
N SER A 259 26.07 22.08 2.03
CA SER A 259 25.53 23.44 2.01
C SER A 259 24.92 23.83 3.35
N ASN A 260 25.26 25.02 3.86
CA ASN A 260 24.72 25.54 5.11
C ASN A 260 23.20 25.81 5.08
N ASP A 261 22.64 26.02 3.89
CA ASP A 261 21.22 26.32 3.69
C ASP A 261 20.38 25.02 3.56
N ILE A 262 21.02 23.86 3.74
CA ILE A 262 20.40 22.54 3.64
C ILE A 262 20.59 21.80 4.96
N THR A 263 19.50 21.22 5.48
CA THR A 263 19.55 20.30 6.61
C THR A 263 18.98 18.96 6.21
N VAL A 264 19.81 17.94 6.32
CA VAL A 264 19.39 16.54 6.16
C VAL A 264 18.84 16.06 7.49
N LEU A 265 17.57 15.67 7.48
CA LEU A 265 16.95 15.03 8.61
C LEU A 265 17.29 13.55 8.65
N THR A 266 17.45 12.99 9.85
CA THR A 266 17.78 11.58 10.06
C THR A 266 16.54 10.76 10.43
N ALA A 267 16.55 9.47 10.09
CA ALA A 267 15.48 8.58 10.52
C ALA A 267 15.45 8.43 12.06
N ASP A 268 16.61 8.50 12.72
CA ASP A 268 16.73 8.43 14.18
C ASP A 268 16.04 9.62 14.86
N GLU A 269 16.33 10.86 14.46
CA GLU A 269 15.71 12.02 15.11
C GLU A 269 14.19 12.06 14.93
N LEU A 270 13.70 11.66 13.76
CA LEU A 270 12.27 11.63 13.48
C LEU A 270 11.58 10.47 14.22
N PHE A 271 12.23 9.33 14.33
CA PHE A 271 11.71 8.19 15.09
C PHE A 271 11.66 8.50 16.60
N ASP A 272 12.68 9.15 17.15
CA ASP A 272 12.69 9.63 18.53
C ASP A 272 11.58 10.65 18.77
N PHE A 273 11.40 11.59 17.83
CA PHE A 273 10.29 12.53 17.87
C PHE A 273 8.93 11.83 17.91
N VAL A 274 8.71 10.84 17.05
CA VAL A 274 7.47 10.02 17.03
C VAL A 274 7.25 9.34 18.37
N CYS A 275 8.29 8.71 18.93
CA CYS A 275 8.19 8.01 20.20
C CYS A 275 7.83 8.93 21.38
N GLN A 276 8.37 10.15 21.39
CA GLN A 276 8.14 11.15 22.44
C GLN A 276 6.83 11.93 22.27
N ASN A 277 6.29 11.99 21.05
CA ASN A 277 5.16 12.86 20.70
C ASN A 277 3.99 12.08 20.07
N LYS A 278 3.75 10.83 20.46
CA LYS A 278 2.68 9.97 19.90
C LYS A 278 1.32 10.67 19.84
N ASN A 279 0.95 11.42 20.88
CA ASN A 279 -0.33 12.14 20.97
C ASN A 279 -0.46 13.34 20.01
N LEU A 280 0.64 13.80 19.41
CA LEU A 280 0.65 14.89 18.43
C LEU A 280 0.43 14.37 17.00
N LEU A 281 0.66 13.08 16.76
CA LEU A 281 0.58 12.49 15.44
C LEU A 281 -0.87 12.24 15.00
N PRO A 282 -1.16 12.20 13.70
CA PRO A 282 -2.49 11.88 13.19
C PRO A 282 -3.00 10.52 13.67
N SER A 283 -4.28 10.45 14.09
CA SER A 283 -4.90 9.22 14.62
C SER A 283 -4.90 8.05 13.63
N ARG A 284 -4.84 8.32 12.32
CA ARG A 284 -4.66 7.29 11.28
C ARG A 284 -3.37 6.47 11.43
N MET A 285 -2.43 6.95 12.25
CA MET A 285 -1.18 6.26 12.59
C MET A 285 -1.26 5.45 13.89
N ASP A 286 -2.34 5.58 14.68
CA ASP A 286 -2.48 4.95 16.01
C ASP A 286 -2.21 3.45 15.95
N TYR A 287 -2.70 2.79 14.88
CA TYR A 287 -2.47 1.38 14.62
C TYR A 287 -0.98 1.02 14.66
N TRP A 288 -0.11 1.85 14.06
CA TRP A 288 1.35 1.64 14.05
C TRP A 288 2.01 2.13 15.33
N LEU A 289 1.53 3.22 15.93
CA LEU A 289 2.11 3.80 17.16
C LEU A 289 1.93 2.92 18.39
N HIS A 290 0.82 2.18 18.47
CA HIS A 290 0.59 1.17 19.50
C HIS A 290 1.62 0.04 19.47
N LEU A 291 2.30 -0.16 18.34
CA LEU A 291 3.28 -1.21 18.12
C LEU A 291 4.70 -0.79 18.54
N LEU A 292 4.91 0.51 18.78
CA LEU A 292 6.16 1.10 19.26
C LEU A 292 6.24 1.09 20.81
N SER A 293 5.66 0.09 21.48
CA SER A 293 5.62 -0.01 22.95
C SER A 293 6.56 -1.09 23.49
#